data_AF-Q9TSE7-F1
#
_entry.id   AF-Q9TSE7-F1
#
_cell.length_a   1.000
_cell.length_b   1.000
_cell.length_c   1.000
_cell.angle_alpha   90.00
_cell.angle_beta   90.00
_cell.angle_gamma   90.00
#
_symmetry.space_group_name_H-M   'P 1'
#
loop_
_entity.id
_entity.type
_entity.pdbx_description
1 polymer ?
#
loop_
_entity_poly.entity_id
_entity_poly.type
_entity_poly.pdbx_seq_one_letter_code
_entity_poly.pdbx_strand_id
1 'polypeptide(L)'
;WDRLVINTQSFPNNYWDKFVKRKVMDKYGEFYGRDRISELLGMDKAALDFSDAREKKKPKKDSSLSAVLNSIDVKYQMWKLGVVFTDNSFLYLAWYMTMSILGHYNNFFFAAHLLDIAMGFKTLRTILSSVTHNGKQLVLTVGLLAVVVYLYTVVAFNFFRKFYNKSEDGDTPDMKCDDMLTCYMFHMYVGVRAGGGIGDEIEDPAGDEYEIYRIIFDITFFFFVIVILLAIIQGLIIDAFGELRDQQEQVKEDMETKCFICGIGNDYFDTVPHGFETHTLQEHNLANYLFFLMYLINKDETEHTGQESYVWKMYQERCWEFFPAGDCFRKQYEDQLN
;
A
#
# COMPACT_ATOMS: atom_id res chain seq x y z
N TRP A 1 1.73 8.07 -17.13
CA TRP A 1 0.27 8.26 -17.13
C TRP A 1 -0.10 9.74 -17.20
N ASP A 2 0.41 10.59 -16.31
CA ASP A 2 -0.04 11.99 -16.17
C ASP A 2 0.33 12.94 -17.31
N ARG A 3 1.34 12.61 -18.13
CA ARG A 3 1.61 13.37 -19.37
C ARG A 3 0.39 13.44 -20.30
N LEU A 4 -0.54 12.49 -20.19
CA LEU A 4 -1.77 12.47 -20.97
C LEU A 4 -2.70 13.65 -20.63
N VAL A 5 -2.76 14.07 -19.37
CA VAL A 5 -3.76 15.07 -18.91
C VAL A 5 -3.28 16.51 -19.02
N ILE A 6 -1.98 16.77 -19.05
CA ILE A 6 -1.40 18.13 -18.96
C ILE A 6 -1.92 19.06 -20.07
N ASN A 7 -2.09 18.54 -21.29
CA ASN A 7 -2.54 19.32 -22.44
C ASN A 7 -4.07 19.41 -22.59
N THR A 8 -4.83 18.81 -21.65
CA THR A 8 -6.30 18.81 -21.71
C THR A 8 -6.84 20.17 -21.28
N GLN A 9 -7.90 20.66 -21.93
CA GLN A 9 -8.52 21.94 -21.55
C GLN A 9 -9.25 21.83 -20.21
N SER A 10 -9.71 20.62 -19.88
CA SER A 10 -10.41 20.35 -18.63
C SER A 10 -9.49 20.29 -17.41
N PHE A 11 -8.16 20.28 -17.56
CA PHE A 11 -7.25 20.34 -16.41
C PHE A 11 -7.17 21.78 -15.86
N PRO A 12 -7.42 22.04 -14.55
CA PRO A 12 -7.61 21.11 -13.43
C PRO A 12 -9.03 21.08 -12.83
N ASN A 13 -10.01 20.48 -13.52
CA ASN A 13 -11.45 20.56 -13.14
C ASN A 13 -11.81 20.01 -11.75
N ASN A 14 -11.07 19.04 -11.20
CA ASN A 14 -11.36 18.51 -9.86
C ASN A 14 -10.53 19.16 -8.73
N TYR A 15 -9.55 20.01 -9.04
CA TYR A 15 -8.71 20.67 -8.04
C TYR A 15 -9.26 22.05 -7.66
N TRP A 16 -8.95 22.57 -6.47
CA TRP A 16 -9.49 23.87 -6.03
C TRP A 16 -8.99 25.04 -6.90
N ASP A 17 -7.67 25.18 -7.07
CA ASP A 17 -7.08 26.25 -7.90
C ASP A 17 -7.20 25.95 -9.40
N LYS A 18 -7.95 26.78 -10.13
CA LYS A 18 -8.12 26.68 -11.58
C LYS A 18 -7.08 27.43 -12.39
N PHE A 19 -6.22 28.21 -11.74
CA PHE A 19 -5.27 29.10 -12.39
C PHE A 19 -3.84 28.54 -12.46
N VAL A 20 -3.64 27.25 -12.13
CA VAL A 20 -2.33 26.61 -12.12
C VAL A 20 -1.56 26.75 -13.44
N LYS A 21 -2.23 26.63 -14.60
CA LYS A 21 -1.59 26.79 -15.92
C LYS A 21 -1.00 28.20 -16.11
N ARG A 22 -1.67 29.23 -15.57
CA ARG A 22 -1.17 30.62 -15.61
C ARG A 22 0.03 30.79 -14.69
N LYS A 23 -0.04 30.29 -13.46
CA LYS A 23 1.09 30.32 -12.51
C LYS A 23 2.35 29.64 -13.06
N VAL A 24 2.19 28.54 -13.81
CA VAL A 24 3.31 27.86 -14.49
C VAL A 24 3.88 28.72 -15.61
N MET A 25 3.02 29.37 -16.41
CA MET A 25 3.44 30.31 -17.45
C MET A 25 4.24 31.49 -16.88
N ASP A 26 3.76 32.09 -15.78
CA ASP A 26 4.41 33.24 -15.16
C ASP A 26 5.77 32.86 -14.55
N LYS A 27 5.88 31.67 -13.94
CA LYS A 27 7.12 31.22 -13.28
C LYS A 27 8.19 30.69 -14.25
N TYR A 28 7.78 29.97 -15.31
CA TYR A 28 8.71 29.23 -16.17
C TYR A 28 8.72 29.70 -17.63
N GLY A 29 7.75 30.52 -18.05
CA GLY A 29 7.62 30.95 -19.44
C GLY A 29 8.79 31.80 -19.94
N GLU A 30 9.40 32.62 -19.07
CA GLU A 30 10.56 33.44 -19.44
C GLU A 30 11.84 32.61 -19.61
N PHE A 31 12.04 31.59 -18.78
CA PHE A 31 13.25 30.76 -18.82
C PHE A 31 13.26 29.74 -19.97
N TYR A 32 12.11 29.15 -20.28
CA TYR A 32 12.02 28.02 -21.23
C TYR A 32 11.31 28.37 -22.55
N GLY A 33 10.85 29.61 -22.69
CA GLY A 33 10.10 30.11 -23.85
C GLY A 33 8.58 29.91 -23.68
N ARG A 34 7.82 31.01 -23.77
CA ARG A 34 6.36 31.02 -23.56
C ARG A 34 5.61 30.12 -24.53
N ASP A 35 6.01 30.10 -25.80
CA ASP A 35 5.35 29.29 -26.83
C ASP A 35 5.46 27.79 -26.54
N ARG A 36 6.65 27.35 -26.12
CA ARG A 36 6.92 25.95 -25.77
C ARG A 36 6.11 25.50 -24.56
N ILE A 37 6.01 26.34 -23.53
CA ILE A 37 5.21 26.06 -22.34
C ILE A 37 3.71 26.07 -22.67
N SER A 38 3.26 27.01 -23.52
CA SER A 38 1.86 27.09 -23.94
C SER A 38 1.43 25.84 -24.70
N GLU A 39 2.26 25.37 -25.63
CA GLU A 39 2.02 24.15 -26.39
C GLU A 39 1.96 22.92 -25.48
N LEU A 40 2.91 22.81 -24.53
CA LEU A 40 2.95 21.71 -23.57
C LEU A 40 1.69 21.65 -22.68
N LEU A 41 1.23 22.81 -22.21
CA LEU A 41 0.03 22.94 -21.37
C LEU A 41 -1.28 22.87 -22.16
N GLY A 42 -1.20 22.78 -23.50
CA GLY A 42 -2.37 22.79 -24.38
C GLY A 42 -3.20 24.06 -24.23
N MET A 43 -2.57 25.21 -23.96
CA MET A 43 -3.28 26.49 -23.89
C MET A 43 -3.56 26.99 -25.31
N ASP A 44 -4.82 27.27 -25.62
CA ASP A 44 -5.18 27.87 -26.92
C ASP A 44 -4.56 29.26 -27.04
N LYS A 45 -4.03 29.60 -28.23
CA LYS A 45 -3.40 30.91 -28.50
C LYS A 45 -4.34 32.09 -28.23
N ALA A 46 -5.65 31.91 -28.36
CA ALA A 46 -6.67 32.90 -28.00
C ALA A 46 -6.78 33.17 -26.49
N ALA A 47 -6.33 32.25 -25.63
CA ALA A 47 -6.25 32.46 -24.18
C ALA A 47 -4.99 33.24 -23.75
N LEU A 48 -4.04 33.47 -24.67
CA LEU A 48 -2.85 34.30 -24.49
C LEU A 48 -3.10 35.78 -24.86
N ASP A 49 -4.23 36.12 -25.50
CA ASP A 49 -4.63 37.51 -25.75
C ASP A 49 -5.25 38.11 -24.47
N PHE A 50 -4.37 38.61 -23.61
CA PHE A 50 -4.72 39.21 -22.32
C PHE A 50 -5.50 40.54 -22.42
N SER A 51 -5.72 41.07 -23.62
CA SER A 51 -6.52 42.28 -23.86
C SER A 51 -8.03 42.02 -23.94
N ASP A 52 -8.45 40.83 -24.37
CA ASP A 52 -9.84 40.57 -24.80
C ASP A 52 -10.74 39.97 -23.69
N ALA A 53 -10.13 39.47 -22.61
CA ALA A 53 -10.85 38.84 -21.49
C ALA A 53 -11.55 39.85 -20.55
N ARG A 54 -11.27 41.16 -20.67
CA ARG A 54 -11.93 42.20 -19.87
C ARG A 54 -13.27 42.66 -20.46
N GLU A 55 -13.59 42.40 -21.73
CA GLU A 55 -14.77 43.00 -22.37
C GLU A 55 -15.92 42.05 -22.77
N LYS A 56 -15.74 40.73 -22.79
CA LYS A 56 -16.80 39.84 -23.29
C LYS A 56 -17.63 39.24 -22.15
N LYS A 57 -18.82 39.81 -21.90
CA LYS A 57 -19.93 39.14 -21.21
C LYS A 57 -20.11 37.73 -21.80
N LYS A 58 -19.92 36.68 -21.00
CA LYS A 58 -20.15 35.29 -21.40
C LYS A 58 -21.59 35.14 -21.92
N PRO A 59 -21.82 34.82 -23.21
CA PRO A 59 -23.17 34.52 -23.68
C PRO A 59 -23.62 33.19 -23.07
N LYS A 60 -24.84 33.15 -22.52
CA LYS A 60 -25.50 31.89 -22.14
C LYS A 60 -25.75 31.09 -23.41
N LYS A 61 -25.06 29.97 -23.57
CA LYS A 61 -25.23 29.05 -24.70
C LYS A 61 -26.34 28.06 -24.35
N ASP A 62 -27.40 28.03 -25.14
CA ASP A 62 -28.55 27.13 -24.94
C ASP A 62 -28.10 25.66 -24.99
N SER A 63 -28.40 24.91 -23.93
CA SER A 63 -27.89 23.56 -23.70
C SER A 63 -28.72 22.51 -24.43
N SER A 64 -28.40 22.24 -25.69
CA SER A 64 -28.78 20.96 -26.30
C SER A 64 -27.85 19.86 -25.76
N LEU A 65 -28.41 18.81 -25.14
CA LEU A 65 -27.66 17.70 -24.54
C LEU A 65 -26.69 17.02 -25.53
N SER A 66 -27.00 17.02 -26.83
CA SER A 66 -26.13 16.49 -27.88
C SER A 66 -24.91 17.38 -28.17
N ALA A 67 -25.02 18.70 -28.00
CA ALA A 67 -23.89 19.63 -28.10
C ALA A 67 -22.95 19.53 -26.89
N VAL A 68 -23.50 19.17 -25.72
CA VAL A 68 -22.72 18.95 -24.48
C VAL A 68 -21.92 17.64 -24.57
N LEU A 69 -22.50 16.57 -25.11
CA LEU A 69 -21.80 15.28 -25.30
C LEU A 69 -20.60 15.40 -26.26
N ASN A 70 -20.73 16.20 -27.33
CA ASN A 70 -19.62 16.46 -28.25
C ASN A 70 -18.55 17.43 -27.70
N SER A 71 -18.81 18.13 -26.59
CA SER A 71 -17.83 19.00 -25.93
C SER A 71 -16.99 18.33 -24.85
N ILE A 72 -17.16 17.01 -24.65
CA ILE A 72 -16.44 16.27 -23.61
C ILE A 72 -15.00 16.02 -24.04
N ASP A 73 -14.06 16.38 -23.16
CA ASP A 73 -12.63 16.11 -23.32
C ASP A 73 -12.35 14.60 -23.12
N VAL A 74 -12.39 13.84 -24.21
CA VAL A 74 -12.19 12.38 -24.22
C VAL A 74 -10.83 12.01 -23.61
N LYS A 75 -9.80 12.83 -23.85
CA LYS A 75 -8.45 12.58 -23.32
C LYS A 75 -8.41 12.71 -21.80
N TYR A 76 -9.12 13.70 -21.25
CA TYR A 76 -9.29 13.85 -19.79
C TYR A 76 -10.06 12.67 -19.18
N GLN A 77 -11.14 12.22 -19.84
CA GLN A 77 -11.91 11.07 -19.34
C GLN A 77 -11.11 9.76 -19.38
N MET A 78 -10.32 9.53 -20.44
CA MET A 78 -9.44 8.37 -20.52
C MET A 78 -8.38 8.37 -19.40
N TRP A 79 -7.78 9.53 -19.11
CA TRP A 79 -6.88 9.68 -17.97
C TRP A 79 -7.60 9.40 -16.65
N LYS A 80 -8.80 9.96 -16.45
CA LYS A 80 -9.59 9.76 -15.23
C LYS A 80 -9.93 8.29 -15.02
N LEU A 81 -10.38 7.59 -16.07
CA LEU A 81 -10.72 6.17 -16.00
C LEU A 81 -9.51 5.32 -15.62
N GLY A 82 -8.33 5.55 -16.21
CA GLY A 82 -7.17 4.77 -15.80
C GLY A 82 -6.70 5.06 -14.37
N VAL A 83 -6.90 6.28 -13.84
CA VAL A 83 -6.70 6.51 -12.39
C VAL A 83 -7.67 5.67 -11.55
N VAL A 84 -8.95 5.61 -11.95
CA VAL A 84 -9.96 4.78 -11.26
C VAL A 84 -9.60 3.28 -11.34
N PHE A 85 -9.13 2.79 -12.49
CA PHE A 85 -8.71 1.40 -12.65
C PHE A 85 -7.39 1.06 -11.93
N THR A 86 -6.61 2.05 -11.48
CA THR A 86 -5.45 1.80 -10.61
C THR A 86 -5.79 1.81 -9.12
N ASP A 87 -7.01 2.22 -8.74
CA ASP A 87 -7.42 2.24 -7.34
C ASP A 87 -7.75 0.82 -6.84
N ASN A 88 -7.06 0.39 -5.78
CA ASN A 88 -7.22 -0.96 -5.23
C ASN A 88 -8.64 -1.22 -4.71
N SER A 89 -9.31 -0.20 -4.15
CA SER A 89 -10.67 -0.35 -3.62
C SER A 89 -11.67 -0.54 -4.76
N PHE A 90 -11.53 0.24 -5.83
CA PHE A 90 -12.32 0.08 -7.04
C PHE A 90 -12.10 -1.28 -7.69
N LEU A 91 -10.84 -1.72 -7.84
CA LEU A 91 -10.53 -3.04 -8.40
C LEU A 91 -11.14 -4.17 -7.58
N TYR A 92 -11.12 -4.07 -6.24
CA TYR A 92 -11.78 -5.01 -5.34
C TYR A 92 -13.29 -5.08 -5.58
N LEU A 93 -13.96 -3.92 -5.66
CA LEU A 93 -15.40 -3.84 -5.93
C LEU A 93 -15.76 -4.34 -7.34
N ALA A 94 -14.92 -4.04 -8.33
CA ALA A 94 -15.11 -4.51 -9.71
C ALA A 94 -14.95 -6.04 -9.80
N TRP A 95 -13.97 -6.61 -9.09
CA TRP A 95 -13.83 -8.06 -8.94
C TRP A 95 -15.06 -8.69 -8.29
N TYR A 96 -15.54 -8.10 -7.20
CA TYR A 96 -16.75 -8.53 -6.50
C TYR A 96 -17.98 -8.54 -7.43
N MET A 97 -18.18 -7.47 -8.20
CA MET A 97 -19.25 -7.39 -9.20
C MET A 97 -19.10 -8.45 -10.30
N THR A 98 -17.87 -8.71 -10.75
CA THR A 98 -17.58 -9.73 -11.76
C THR A 98 -17.94 -11.13 -11.24
N MET A 99 -17.61 -11.44 -9.98
CA MET A 99 -18.01 -12.70 -9.35
C MET A 99 -19.53 -12.85 -9.27
N SER A 100 -20.29 -11.77 -9.04
CA SER A 100 -21.76 -11.81 -9.03
C SER A 100 -22.33 -12.19 -10.40
N ILE A 101 -21.80 -11.60 -11.49
CA ILE A 101 -22.21 -11.93 -12.86
C ILE A 101 -21.85 -13.38 -13.19
N LEU A 102 -20.65 -13.83 -12.82
CA LEU A 102 -20.22 -15.22 -13.01
C LEU A 102 -21.05 -16.21 -12.16
N GLY A 103 -21.56 -15.78 -11.01
CA GLY A 103 -22.46 -16.56 -10.16
C GLY A 103 -23.74 -17.01 -10.87
N HIS A 104 -24.24 -16.21 -11.82
CA HIS A 104 -25.38 -16.61 -12.64
C HIS A 104 -25.08 -17.76 -13.61
N TYR A 105 -23.82 -17.92 -14.03
CA TYR A 105 -23.40 -19.04 -14.87
C TYR A 105 -23.06 -20.28 -14.05
N ASN A 106 -22.43 -20.11 -12.88
CA ASN A 106 -22.11 -21.20 -11.96
C ASN A 106 -22.24 -20.74 -10.50
N ASN A 107 -23.08 -21.43 -9.74
CA ASN A 107 -23.37 -21.14 -8.33
C ASN A 107 -22.13 -21.10 -7.42
N PHE A 108 -21.02 -21.76 -7.80
CA PHE A 108 -19.76 -21.73 -7.04
C PHE A 108 -19.24 -20.30 -6.80
N PHE A 109 -19.39 -19.39 -7.76
CA PHE A 109 -18.86 -18.02 -7.61
C PHE A 109 -19.59 -17.20 -6.54
N PHE A 110 -20.80 -17.58 -6.12
CA PHE A 110 -21.43 -16.97 -4.96
C PHE A 110 -20.68 -17.27 -3.66
N ALA A 111 -20.01 -18.42 -3.54
CA ALA A 111 -19.20 -18.75 -2.37
C ALA A 111 -17.99 -17.80 -2.21
N ALA A 112 -17.43 -17.30 -3.32
CA ALA A 112 -16.31 -16.35 -3.28
C ALA A 112 -16.68 -15.02 -2.60
N HIS A 113 -17.95 -14.63 -2.60
CA HIS A 113 -18.42 -13.40 -1.95
C HIS A 113 -18.29 -13.49 -0.43
N LEU A 114 -18.30 -14.69 0.17
CA LEU A 114 -18.12 -14.85 1.61
C LEU A 114 -16.71 -14.44 2.07
N LEU A 115 -15.71 -14.43 1.17
CA LEU A 115 -14.35 -13.96 1.52
C LEU A 115 -14.33 -12.47 1.88
N ASP A 116 -15.34 -11.69 1.47
CA ASP A 116 -15.45 -10.27 1.81
C ASP A 116 -15.58 -10.02 3.32
N ILE A 117 -16.12 -11.00 4.07
CA ILE A 117 -16.16 -10.95 5.54
C ILE A 117 -14.77 -10.68 6.13
N ALA A 118 -13.71 -11.27 5.54
CA ALA A 118 -12.34 -11.05 6.02
C ALA A 118 -11.86 -9.60 5.85
N MET A 119 -12.34 -8.89 4.82
CA MET A 119 -11.98 -7.50 4.55
C MET A 119 -12.89 -6.49 5.25
N GLY A 120 -14.12 -6.88 5.56
CA GLY A 120 -15.13 -6.04 6.23
C GLY A 120 -14.80 -5.72 7.69
N PHE A 121 -14.17 -6.65 8.41
CA PHE A 121 -13.82 -6.45 9.82
C PHE A 121 -12.39 -5.92 10.00
N LYS A 122 -12.23 -4.83 10.77
CA LYS A 122 -10.92 -4.23 11.07
C LYS A 122 -9.93 -5.24 11.64
N THR A 123 -10.36 -6.09 12.59
CA THR A 123 -9.50 -7.09 13.23
C THR A 123 -9.01 -8.16 12.25
N LEU A 124 -9.88 -8.66 11.37
CA LEU A 124 -9.51 -9.65 10.35
C LEU A 124 -8.58 -9.04 9.29
N ARG A 125 -8.78 -7.77 8.95
CA ARG A 125 -7.87 -7.04 8.05
C ARG A 125 -6.45 -6.96 8.62
N THR A 126 -6.30 -6.75 9.93
CA THR A 126 -4.98 -6.77 10.58
C THR A 126 -4.33 -8.15 10.49
N ILE A 127 -5.11 -9.23 10.65
CA ILE A 127 -4.62 -10.62 10.50
C ILE A 127 -4.17 -10.89 9.06
N LEU A 128 -4.92 -10.44 8.05
CA LEU A 128 -4.49 -10.59 6.66
C LEU A 128 -3.25 -9.74 6.37
N SER A 129 -3.20 -8.54 6.92
CA SER A 129 -2.08 -7.62 6.76
C SER A 129 -0.79 -8.16 7.37
N SER A 130 -0.84 -8.92 8.48
CA SER A 130 0.38 -9.51 9.07
C SER A 130 1.04 -10.51 8.12
N VAL A 131 0.24 -11.35 7.45
CA VAL A 131 0.76 -12.31 6.48
C VAL A 131 1.29 -11.61 5.21
N THR A 132 0.64 -10.53 4.76
CA THR A 132 1.07 -9.80 3.56
C THR A 132 2.22 -8.82 3.82
N HIS A 133 2.44 -8.38 5.06
CA HIS A 133 3.52 -7.45 5.43
C HIS A 133 4.90 -7.97 5.02
N ASN A 134 5.19 -9.23 5.38
CA ASN A 134 6.43 -9.93 5.04
C ASN A 134 6.29 -10.81 3.80
N GLY A 135 5.30 -10.55 2.93
CA GLY A 135 4.96 -11.41 1.80
C GLY A 135 6.12 -11.67 0.83
N LYS A 136 6.98 -10.67 0.59
CA LYS A 136 8.19 -10.84 -0.25
C LYS A 136 9.15 -11.87 0.36
N GLN A 137 9.39 -11.79 1.67
CA GLN A 137 10.26 -12.73 2.37
C GLN A 137 9.65 -14.13 2.41
N LEU A 138 8.34 -14.23 2.64
CA LEU A 138 7.60 -15.49 2.63
C LEU A 138 7.73 -16.20 1.27
N VAL A 139 7.48 -15.49 0.16
CA VAL A 139 7.62 -16.06 -1.20
C VAL A 139 9.04 -16.53 -1.49
N LEU A 140 10.06 -15.74 -1.08
CA LEU A 140 11.46 -16.14 -1.24
C LEU A 140 11.81 -17.39 -0.41
N THR A 141 11.26 -17.50 0.80
CA THR A 141 11.47 -18.65 1.70
C THR A 141 10.81 -19.91 1.15
N VAL A 142 9.59 -19.81 0.61
CA VAL A 142 8.93 -20.92 -0.09
C VAL A 142 9.70 -21.31 -1.36
N GLY A 143 10.31 -20.35 -2.07
CA GLY A 143 11.22 -20.60 -3.18
C GLY A 143 12.46 -21.40 -2.75
N LEU A 144 13.08 -21.04 -1.62
CA LEU A 144 14.21 -21.78 -1.05
C LEU A 144 13.80 -23.22 -0.68
N LEU A 145 12.63 -23.39 -0.06
CA LEU A 145 12.07 -24.70 0.27
C LEU A 145 11.92 -25.58 -0.99
N ALA A 146 11.36 -25.05 -2.07
CA ALA A 146 11.22 -25.77 -3.33
C ALA A 146 12.57 -26.21 -3.91
N VAL A 147 13.60 -25.35 -3.86
CA VAL A 147 14.95 -25.67 -4.32
C VAL A 147 15.61 -26.76 -3.46
N VAL A 148 15.49 -26.68 -2.13
CA VAL A 148 16.05 -27.69 -1.22
C VAL A 148 15.39 -29.04 -1.46
N VAL A 149 14.06 -29.08 -1.55
CA VAL A 149 13.32 -30.32 -1.83
C VAL A 149 13.72 -30.90 -3.19
N TYR A 150 13.88 -30.05 -4.22
CA TYR A 150 14.34 -30.49 -5.53
C TYR A 150 15.72 -31.16 -5.48
N LEU A 151 16.67 -30.62 -4.72
CA LEU A 151 17.99 -31.25 -4.53
C LEU A 151 17.86 -32.64 -3.90
N TYR A 152 17.05 -32.78 -2.85
CA TYR A 152 16.76 -34.09 -2.26
C TYR A 152 16.07 -35.04 -3.25
N THR A 153 15.18 -34.53 -4.10
CA THR A 153 14.55 -35.34 -5.16
C THR A 153 15.58 -35.86 -6.16
N VAL A 154 16.53 -35.04 -6.62
CA VAL A 154 17.56 -35.49 -7.57
C VAL A 154 18.42 -36.60 -6.96
N VAL A 155 18.78 -36.48 -5.68
CA VAL A 155 19.53 -37.51 -4.96
C VAL A 155 18.70 -38.80 -4.83
N ALA A 156 17.44 -38.70 -4.41
CA ALA A 156 16.54 -39.84 -4.31
C ALA A 156 16.31 -40.54 -5.66
N PHE A 157 16.11 -39.76 -6.73
CA PHE A 157 15.85 -40.29 -8.07
C PHE A 157 17.03 -41.07 -8.64
N ASN A 158 18.27 -40.61 -8.40
CA ASN A 158 19.46 -41.26 -8.94
C ASN A 158 19.94 -42.44 -8.07
N PHE A 159 19.85 -42.33 -6.74
CA PHE A 159 20.47 -43.31 -5.83
C PHE A 159 19.46 -44.20 -5.08
N PHE A 160 18.27 -43.68 -4.77
CA PHE A 160 17.30 -44.36 -3.90
C PHE A 160 16.00 -44.77 -4.61
N ARG A 161 15.96 -44.75 -5.95
CA ARG A 161 14.76 -45.04 -6.75
C ARG A 161 14.06 -46.35 -6.35
N LYS A 162 14.82 -47.39 -6.01
CA LYS A 162 14.29 -48.71 -5.61
C LYS A 162 13.40 -48.68 -4.36
N PHE A 163 13.61 -47.74 -3.44
CA PHE A 163 12.86 -47.65 -2.19
C PHE A 163 11.49 -46.99 -2.36
N TYR A 164 11.24 -46.32 -3.49
CA TYR A 164 9.97 -45.65 -3.79
C TYR A 164 8.94 -46.59 -4.46
N ASN A 165 9.23 -47.88 -4.45
CA ASN A 165 8.37 -48.90 -5.03
C ASN A 165 7.35 -49.36 -3.99
N LYS A 166 6.22 -48.67 -3.85
CA LYS A 166 5.09 -49.26 -3.12
C LYS A 166 4.47 -50.33 -4.02
N SER A 167 4.79 -51.61 -3.79
CA SER A 167 4.04 -52.71 -4.39
C SER A 167 2.80 -52.98 -3.53
N GLU A 168 1.64 -52.51 -3.98
CA GLU A 168 0.37 -53.08 -3.50
C GLU A 168 0.18 -54.46 -4.16
N ASP A 169 -0.31 -55.41 -3.37
CA ASP A 169 -0.46 -56.82 -3.71
C ASP A 169 -1.07 -57.06 -5.11
N GLY A 170 -0.23 -57.43 -6.07
CA GLY A 170 -0.62 -58.14 -7.29
C GLY A 170 -0.94 -57.33 -8.55
N ASP A 171 -0.92 -56.00 -8.50
CA ASP A 171 -1.02 -55.14 -9.70
C ASP A 171 0.15 -54.14 -9.78
N THR A 172 0.35 -53.57 -10.97
CA THR A 172 1.53 -52.79 -11.38
C THR A 172 2.12 -51.90 -10.28
N PRO A 173 3.44 -51.96 -9.99
CA PRO A 173 4.05 -51.15 -8.94
C PRO A 173 3.83 -49.67 -9.20
N ASP A 174 3.26 -48.96 -8.22
CA ASP A 174 3.05 -47.50 -8.29
C ASP A 174 4.38 -46.80 -7.98
N MET A 175 5.25 -46.77 -8.98
CA MET A 175 6.60 -46.23 -8.88
C MET A 175 6.56 -44.70 -8.85
N LYS A 176 6.76 -44.12 -7.66
CA LYS A 176 6.72 -42.65 -7.48
C LYS A 176 7.91 -41.93 -8.11
N CYS A 177 9.02 -42.62 -8.34
CA CYS A 177 10.25 -42.05 -8.89
C CYS A 177 10.67 -42.66 -10.23
N ASP A 178 9.70 -42.94 -11.12
CA ASP A 178 9.97 -43.27 -12.52
C ASP A 178 10.23 -42.04 -13.39
N ASP A 179 9.37 -41.02 -13.24
CA ASP A 179 9.53 -39.72 -13.84
C ASP A 179 10.04 -38.71 -12.82
N MET A 180 10.99 -37.86 -13.22
CA MET A 180 11.57 -36.84 -12.35
C MET A 180 10.53 -35.89 -11.78
N LEU A 181 9.51 -35.52 -12.58
CA LEU A 181 8.43 -34.64 -12.15
C LEU A 181 7.53 -35.32 -11.12
N THR A 182 7.19 -36.60 -11.32
CA THR A 182 6.37 -37.38 -10.39
C THR A 182 7.08 -37.55 -9.04
N CYS A 183 8.39 -37.82 -9.07
CA CYS A 183 9.22 -37.91 -7.87
C CYS A 183 9.26 -36.57 -7.12
N TYR A 184 9.46 -35.45 -7.83
CA TYR A 184 9.48 -34.12 -7.24
C TYR A 184 8.13 -33.73 -6.62
N MET A 185 7.04 -33.98 -7.34
CA MET A 185 5.68 -33.73 -6.84
C MET A 185 5.37 -34.58 -5.60
N PHE A 186 5.83 -35.83 -5.57
CA PHE A 186 5.71 -36.70 -4.39
C PHE A 186 6.44 -36.10 -3.17
N HIS A 187 7.69 -35.65 -3.34
CA HIS A 187 8.43 -34.99 -2.25
C HIS A 187 7.78 -33.68 -1.78
N MET A 188 7.27 -32.85 -2.70
CA MET A 188 6.61 -31.59 -2.35
C MET A 188 5.25 -31.81 -1.65
N TYR A 189 4.47 -32.80 -2.10
CA TYR A 189 3.14 -33.06 -1.56
C TYR A 189 3.16 -33.90 -0.28
N VAL A 190 3.94 -34.97 -0.26
CA VAL A 190 4.02 -35.91 0.87
C VAL A 190 5.17 -35.53 1.80
N GLY A 191 6.38 -35.37 1.27
CA GLY A 191 7.58 -35.14 2.08
C GLY A 191 7.53 -33.90 2.96
N VAL A 192 7.05 -32.76 2.44
CA VAL A 192 6.93 -31.51 3.22
C VAL A 192 5.74 -31.53 4.19
N ARG A 193 4.71 -32.34 3.92
CA ARG A 193 3.50 -32.41 4.76
C ARG A 193 3.58 -33.48 5.85
N ALA A 194 4.35 -34.53 5.64
CA ALA A 194 4.56 -35.59 6.62
C ALA A 194 5.34 -35.04 7.81
N GLY A 195 4.77 -35.18 9.02
CA GLY A 195 5.31 -34.58 10.24
C GLY A 195 6.68 -35.11 10.64
N GLY A 196 7.02 -36.36 10.30
CA GLY A 196 8.34 -36.98 10.53
C GLY A 196 9.29 -36.92 9.32
N GLY A 197 8.90 -36.25 8.23
CA GLY A 197 9.67 -36.17 6.99
C GLY A 197 9.36 -37.31 6.02
N ILE A 198 10.22 -37.48 5.01
CA ILE A 198 9.96 -38.41 3.90
C ILE A 198 10.10 -39.90 4.28
N GLY A 199 10.83 -40.21 5.36
CA GLY A 199 11.03 -41.57 5.84
C GLY A 199 9.76 -42.27 6.33
N ASP A 200 8.72 -41.52 6.73
CA ASP A 200 7.43 -42.07 7.18
C ASP A 200 6.65 -42.76 6.05
N GLU A 201 6.96 -42.44 4.79
CA GLU A 201 6.14 -42.77 3.63
C GLU A 201 6.84 -43.67 2.61
N ILE A 202 8.10 -44.00 2.86
CA ILE A 202 8.97 -44.86 2.05
C ILE A 202 9.23 -46.15 2.82
N GLU A 203 9.54 -47.24 2.12
CA GLU A 203 9.87 -48.52 2.74
C GLU A 203 11.09 -48.45 3.68
N ASP A 204 11.10 -49.35 4.67
CA ASP A 204 12.15 -49.45 5.69
C ASP A 204 13.52 -49.76 5.03
N PRO A 205 14.58 -48.99 5.34
CA PRO A 205 15.93 -49.25 4.83
C PRO A 205 16.60 -50.53 5.37
N ALA A 206 16.05 -51.16 6.41
CA ALA A 206 16.71 -52.26 7.11
C ALA A 206 17.08 -53.44 6.17
N GLY A 207 18.36 -53.79 6.13
CA GLY A 207 18.85 -54.95 5.37
C GLY A 207 19.28 -54.65 3.92
N ASP A 208 19.29 -53.38 3.50
CA ASP A 208 19.81 -52.97 2.18
C ASP A 208 21.27 -52.48 2.25
N GLU A 209 22.01 -52.63 1.15
CA GLU A 209 23.40 -52.14 1.03
C GLU A 209 23.55 -50.63 1.28
N TYR A 210 22.49 -49.85 1.06
CA TYR A 210 22.47 -48.39 1.26
C TYR A 210 21.81 -47.93 2.56
N GLU A 211 21.57 -48.83 3.52
CA GLU A 211 20.86 -48.55 4.79
C GLU A 211 21.37 -47.28 5.49
N ILE A 212 22.69 -47.17 5.72
CA ILE A 212 23.31 -46.02 6.40
C ILE A 212 23.08 -44.72 5.62
N TYR A 213 23.22 -44.75 4.29
CA TYR A 213 23.03 -43.57 3.46
C TYR A 213 21.56 -43.12 3.42
N ARG A 214 20.63 -44.08 3.45
CA ARG A 214 19.19 -43.81 3.51
C ARG A 214 18.78 -43.19 4.83
N ILE A 215 19.30 -43.69 5.96
CA ILE A 215 19.07 -43.10 7.29
C ILE A 215 19.60 -41.66 7.35
N ILE A 216 20.82 -41.40 6.85
CA ILE A 216 21.38 -40.04 6.82
C ILE A 216 20.50 -39.12 5.95
N PHE A 217 20.04 -39.60 4.81
CA PHE A 217 19.15 -38.84 3.92
C PHE A 217 17.83 -38.47 4.62
N ASP A 218 17.19 -39.40 5.32
CA ASP A 218 15.92 -39.14 6.02
C ASP A 218 16.08 -38.17 7.18
N ILE A 219 17.11 -38.35 8.02
CA ILE A 219 17.39 -37.46 9.16
C ILE A 219 17.71 -36.05 8.68
N THR A 220 18.54 -35.92 7.64
CA THR A 220 18.90 -34.59 7.09
C THR A 220 17.72 -33.92 6.42
N PHE A 221 16.89 -34.66 5.67
CA PHE A 221 15.65 -34.13 5.11
C PHE A 221 14.72 -33.61 6.22
N PHE A 222 14.46 -34.41 7.26
CA PHE A 222 13.63 -34.02 8.40
C PHE A 222 14.16 -32.76 9.09
N PHE A 223 15.46 -32.72 9.40
CA PHE A 223 16.05 -31.58 10.10
C PHE A 223 16.00 -30.28 9.26
N PHE A 224 16.42 -30.32 8.00
CA PHE A 224 16.47 -29.11 7.18
C PHE A 224 15.08 -28.64 6.74
N VAL A 225 14.24 -29.54 6.24
CA VAL A 225 12.95 -29.17 5.65
C VAL A 225 11.88 -28.96 6.70
N ILE A 226 11.72 -29.91 7.62
CA ILE A 226 10.63 -29.88 8.61
C ILE A 226 11.00 -29.02 9.80
N VAL A 227 12.15 -29.27 10.45
CA VAL A 227 12.52 -28.57 11.68
C VAL A 227 12.95 -27.13 11.42
N ILE A 228 13.78 -26.88 10.40
CA ILE A 228 14.31 -25.54 10.14
C ILE A 228 13.38 -24.74 9.22
N LEU A 229 13.14 -25.18 7.98
CA LEU A 229 12.47 -24.34 6.98
C LEU A 229 11.00 -24.05 7.31
N LEU A 230 10.23 -25.02 7.81
CA LEU A 230 8.85 -24.75 8.24
C LEU A 230 8.79 -23.86 9.49
N ALA A 231 9.73 -24.01 10.43
CA ALA A 231 9.82 -23.14 11.60
C ALA A 231 10.16 -21.69 11.22
N ILE A 232 11.00 -21.47 10.20
CA ILE A 232 11.26 -20.13 9.66
C ILE A 232 9.97 -19.52 9.10
N ILE A 233 9.19 -20.27 8.31
CA ILE A 233 7.92 -19.78 7.75
C ILE A 233 6.94 -19.36 8.87
N GLN A 234 6.80 -20.19 9.92
CA GLN A 234 5.96 -19.85 11.07
C GLN A 234 6.52 -18.66 11.85
N GLY A 235 7.84 -18.60 12.04
CA GLY A 235 8.54 -17.51 12.72
C GLY A 235 8.32 -16.16 12.04
N LEU A 236 8.37 -16.10 10.70
CA LEU A 236 8.10 -14.88 9.94
C LEU A 236 6.67 -14.33 10.15
N ILE A 237 5.69 -15.22 10.33
CA ILE A 237 4.31 -14.82 10.61
C ILE A 237 4.19 -14.26 12.03
N ILE A 238 4.83 -14.90 13.01
CA ILE A 238 4.84 -14.44 14.41
C ILE A 238 5.52 -13.08 14.53
N ASP A 239 6.66 -12.91 13.85
CA ASP A 239 7.40 -11.65 13.81
C ASP A 239 6.56 -10.51 13.24
N ALA A 240 5.85 -10.74 12.13
CA ALA A 240 4.94 -9.76 11.55
C ALA A 240 3.80 -9.33 12.49
N PHE A 241 3.29 -10.27 13.31
CA PHE A 241 2.31 -9.93 14.34
C PHE A 241 2.91 -9.11 15.49
N GLY A 242 4.16 -9.40 15.86
CA GLY A 242 4.93 -8.62 16.82
C GLY A 242 5.12 -7.18 16.35
N GLU A 243 5.63 -6.99 15.12
CA GLU A 243 5.90 -5.67 14.56
C GLU A 243 4.63 -4.81 14.43
N LEU A 244 3.52 -5.37 13.94
CA LEU A 244 2.26 -4.63 13.83
C LEU A 244 1.70 -4.20 15.19
N ARG A 245 1.99 -4.96 16.25
CA ARG A 245 1.63 -4.58 17.61
C ARG A 245 2.52 -3.44 18.10
N ASP A 246 3.82 -3.53 17.88
CA ASP A 246 4.78 -2.52 18.30
C ASP A 246 4.53 -1.18 17.60
N GLN A 247 4.16 -1.19 16.32
CA GLN A 247 3.75 0.02 15.58
C GLN A 247 2.52 0.70 16.20
N GLN A 248 1.54 -0.09 16.65
CA GLN A 248 0.34 0.48 17.30
C GLN A 248 0.68 1.07 18.67
N GLU A 249 1.53 0.39 19.45
CA GLU A 249 1.97 0.90 20.74
C GLU A 249 2.79 2.18 20.57
N GLN A 250 3.69 2.23 19.59
CA GLN A 250 4.50 3.41 19.30
C GLN A 250 3.64 4.64 18.95
N VAL A 251 2.59 4.47 18.12
CA VAL A 251 1.68 5.59 17.78
C VAL A 251 0.95 6.10 19.02
N LYS A 252 0.56 5.20 19.92
CA LYS A 252 -0.11 5.57 21.17
C LYS A 252 0.85 6.30 22.11
N GLU A 253 2.04 5.75 22.32
CA GLU A 253 3.08 6.35 23.16
C GLU A 253 3.48 7.74 22.63
N ASP A 254 3.63 7.91 21.32
CA ASP A 254 4.00 9.21 20.72
C ASP A 254 2.96 10.30 21.00
N MET A 255 1.67 9.95 21.00
CA MET A 255 0.58 10.90 21.33
C MET A 255 0.52 11.24 22.82
N GLU A 256 0.96 10.32 23.70
CA GLU A 256 0.91 10.51 25.16
C GLU A 256 2.16 11.20 25.72
N THR A 257 3.31 11.05 25.05
CA THR A 257 4.62 11.49 25.56
C THR A 257 5.08 12.83 25.05
N LYS A 258 4.61 13.29 23.88
CA LYS A 258 5.03 14.58 23.31
C LYS A 258 3.91 15.26 22.53
N CYS A 259 3.98 16.57 22.41
CA CYS A 259 3.05 17.29 21.54
C CYS A 259 3.43 17.09 20.07
N PHE A 260 2.48 16.65 19.24
CA PHE A 260 2.70 16.42 17.81
C PHE A 260 3.18 17.67 17.04
N ILE A 261 2.76 18.88 17.46
CA ILE A 261 3.06 20.12 16.74
C ILE A 261 4.42 20.70 17.12
N CYS A 262 4.70 20.88 18.41
CA CYS A 262 5.96 21.49 18.85
C CYS A 262 7.07 20.48 19.19
N GLY A 263 6.73 19.20 19.38
CA GLY A 263 7.70 18.15 19.71
C GLY A 263 8.25 18.19 21.14
N ILE A 264 7.73 19.06 22.01
CA ILE A 264 8.11 19.13 23.42
C ILE A 264 7.43 17.98 24.18
N GLY A 265 8.18 17.33 25.07
CA GLY A 265 7.71 16.22 25.89
C GLY A 265 6.72 16.64 26.98
N ASN A 266 5.92 15.69 27.45
CA ASN A 266 4.96 15.89 28.54
C ASN A 266 5.66 16.24 29.86
N ASP A 267 6.90 15.78 30.05
CA ASP A 267 7.78 16.05 31.19
C ASP A 267 7.97 17.55 31.46
N TYR A 268 8.10 18.35 30.40
CA TYR A 268 8.20 19.80 30.52
C TYR A 268 6.86 20.43 30.95
N PHE A 269 5.75 19.99 30.38
CA PHE A 269 4.44 20.60 30.62
C PHE A 269 3.84 20.20 31.98
N ASP A 270 4.09 18.98 32.43
CA ASP A 270 3.56 18.43 33.68
C ASP A 270 4.31 18.93 34.93
N THR A 271 5.21 19.90 34.77
CA THR A 271 5.67 20.79 35.85
C THR A 271 4.50 21.51 36.53
N VAL A 272 3.41 21.74 35.79
CA VAL A 272 2.12 22.24 36.28
C VAL A 272 1.09 21.11 36.21
N PRO A 273 0.21 20.95 37.22
CA PRO A 273 -0.80 19.89 37.19
C PRO A 273 -1.68 19.97 35.93
N HIS A 274 -1.82 18.84 35.23
CA HIS A 274 -2.56 18.72 33.97
C HIS A 274 -2.05 19.66 32.86
N GLY A 275 -0.76 20.00 32.88
CA GLY A 275 -0.15 20.91 31.92
C GLY A 275 -0.16 20.36 30.49
N PHE A 276 0.19 19.09 30.30
CA PHE A 276 0.21 18.50 28.96
C PHE A 276 -1.18 18.38 28.32
N GLU A 277 -2.18 17.99 29.10
CA GLU A 277 -3.58 17.92 28.65
C GLU A 277 -4.11 19.31 28.26
N THR A 278 -3.80 20.33 29.07
CA THR A 278 -4.16 21.72 28.76
C THR A 278 -3.48 22.20 27.48
N HIS A 279 -2.18 21.92 27.31
CA HIS A 279 -1.42 22.28 26.12
C HIS A 279 -2.00 21.66 24.84
N THR A 280 -2.35 20.37 24.86
CA THR A 280 -2.89 19.67 23.69
C THR A 280 -4.33 20.06 23.36
N LEU A 281 -5.16 20.43 24.36
CA LEU A 281 -6.55 20.80 24.14
C LEU A 281 -6.78 22.28 23.84
N GLN A 282 -6.02 23.18 24.47
CA GLN A 282 -6.24 24.63 24.40
C GLN A 282 -5.22 25.35 23.50
N GLU A 283 -3.95 24.95 23.55
CA GLU A 283 -2.88 25.64 22.80
C GLU A 283 -2.65 25.00 21.43
N HIS A 284 -2.20 23.74 21.39
CA HIS A 284 -1.86 23.00 20.18
C HIS A 284 -2.92 21.95 19.82
N ASN A 285 -4.18 22.37 19.80
CA ASN A 285 -5.27 21.51 19.36
C ASN A 285 -5.20 21.27 17.85
N LEU A 286 -5.03 20.00 17.46
CA LEU A 286 -4.90 19.59 16.06
C LEU A 286 -6.08 20.04 15.19
N ALA A 287 -7.31 20.06 15.72
CA ALA A 287 -8.49 20.46 14.98
C ALA A 287 -8.53 21.97 14.72
N ASN A 288 -8.00 22.80 15.63
CA ASN A 288 -7.98 24.25 15.46
C ASN A 288 -7.14 24.69 14.27
N TYR A 289 -6.05 23.98 13.94
CA TYR A 289 -5.28 24.26 12.72
C TYR A 289 -6.11 24.06 11.45
N LEU A 290 -6.95 23.01 11.41
CA LEU A 290 -7.86 22.78 10.29
C LEU A 290 -8.94 23.86 10.22
N PHE A 291 -9.56 24.20 11.35
CA PHE A 291 -10.58 25.25 11.41
C PHE A 291 -10.02 26.63 11.04
N PHE A 292 -8.79 26.94 11.44
CA PHE A 292 -8.12 28.18 11.07
C PHE A 292 -7.86 28.25 9.55
N LEU A 293 -7.45 27.15 8.92
CA LEU A 293 -7.31 27.10 7.46
C LEU A 293 -8.66 27.31 6.76
N MET A 294 -9.73 26.67 7.23
CA MET A 294 -11.08 26.88 6.70
C MET A 294 -11.57 28.32 6.89
N TYR A 295 -11.23 28.95 8.01
CA TYR A 295 -11.54 30.35 8.29
C TYR A 295 -10.86 31.29 7.29
N LEU A 296 -9.56 31.11 7.04
CA LEU A 296 -8.83 31.93 6.05
C LEU A 296 -9.39 31.78 4.63
N ILE A 297 -9.76 30.56 4.23
CA ILE A 297 -10.32 30.30 2.89
C ILE A 297 -11.66 31.01 2.66
N ASN A 298 -12.48 31.14 3.71
CA ASN A 298 -13.82 31.73 3.61
C ASN A 298 -13.86 33.24 3.92
N LYS A 299 -12.72 33.83 4.26
CA LYS A 299 -12.60 35.26 4.59
C LYS A 299 -12.08 36.03 3.39
N ASP A 300 -12.61 37.23 3.18
CA ASP A 300 -12.16 38.10 2.09
C ASP A 300 -10.72 38.59 2.34
N GLU A 301 -9.91 38.60 1.27
CA GLU A 301 -8.48 38.94 1.34
C GLU A 301 -8.23 40.37 1.88
N THR A 302 -9.18 41.28 1.65
CA THR A 302 -9.12 42.66 2.15
C THR A 302 -9.39 42.79 3.65
N GLU A 303 -10.00 41.77 4.26
CA GLU A 303 -10.36 41.76 5.68
C GLU A 303 -9.35 40.98 6.54
N HIS A 304 -8.30 40.44 5.93
CA HIS A 304 -7.25 39.77 6.67
C HIS A 304 -6.54 40.73 7.63
N THR A 305 -6.36 40.29 8.87
CA THR A 305 -5.47 40.98 9.82
C THR A 305 -4.01 40.82 9.40
N GLY A 306 -3.09 41.55 10.04
CA GLY A 306 -1.66 41.47 9.70
C GLY A 306 -1.07 40.06 9.88
N GLN A 307 -1.46 39.35 10.95
CA GLN A 307 -1.01 37.98 11.21
C GLN A 307 -1.66 36.98 10.24
N GLU A 308 -2.96 37.12 9.94
CA GLU A 308 -3.66 36.28 8.97
C GLU A 308 -3.05 36.42 7.57
N SER A 309 -2.76 37.66 7.15
CA SER A 309 -2.12 37.96 5.86
C SER A 309 -0.74 37.32 5.76
N TYR A 310 0.04 37.35 6.84
CA TYR A 310 1.34 36.69 6.91
C TYR A 310 1.23 35.18 6.70
N VAL A 311 0.35 34.50 7.46
CA VAL A 311 0.17 33.04 7.33
C VAL A 311 -0.40 32.68 5.96
N TRP A 312 -1.34 33.47 5.43
CA TRP A 312 -1.90 33.26 4.10
C TRP A 312 -0.84 33.33 3.00
N LYS A 313 0.06 34.31 3.08
CA LYS A 313 1.21 34.42 2.16
C LYS A 313 2.10 33.16 2.24
N MET A 314 2.50 32.75 3.44
CA MET A 314 3.34 31.57 3.65
C MET A 314 2.68 30.29 3.11
N TYR A 315 1.36 30.16 3.31
CA TYR A 315 0.56 29.05 2.78
C TYR A 315 0.56 29.02 1.24
N GLN A 316 0.43 30.16 0.58
CA GLN A 316 0.53 30.26 -0.88
C GLN A 316 1.94 29.92 -1.41
N GLU A 317 2.97 30.34 -0.67
CA GLU A 317 4.38 30.05 -0.98
C GLU A 317 4.78 28.60 -0.67
N ARG A 318 3.91 27.83 -0.01
CA ARG A 318 4.18 26.47 0.51
C ARG A 318 5.36 26.45 1.48
N CYS A 319 5.51 27.51 2.27
CA CYS A 319 6.46 27.62 3.37
C CYS A 319 5.76 27.33 4.71
N TRP A 320 6.35 26.45 5.52
CA TRP A 320 5.74 25.92 6.74
C TRP A 320 6.43 26.39 8.03
N GLU A 321 7.27 27.43 7.95
CA GLU A 321 8.05 27.96 9.08
C GLU A 321 7.18 28.60 10.18
N PHE A 322 5.91 28.88 9.91
CA PHE A 322 4.99 29.46 10.89
C PHE A 322 4.51 28.46 11.96
N PHE A 323 4.81 27.16 11.82
CA PHE A 323 4.55 26.17 12.88
C PHE A 323 5.59 26.30 14.00
N PRO A 324 5.18 26.17 15.28
CA PRO A 324 6.06 26.35 16.44
C PRO A 324 6.90 25.09 16.72
N ALA A 325 7.62 24.58 15.72
CA ALA A 325 8.42 23.36 15.87
C ALA A 325 9.62 23.62 16.82
N GLY A 326 9.69 22.88 17.93
CA GLY A 326 10.74 22.98 18.95
C GLY A 326 10.50 24.00 20.06
N ASP A 327 9.40 24.76 19.99
CA ASP A 327 9.10 25.82 20.95
C ASP A 327 7.58 25.96 21.19
N CYS A 328 7.20 26.66 22.26
CA CYS A 328 5.80 26.99 22.52
C CYS A 328 5.69 28.30 23.31
N PHE A 329 4.49 28.86 23.35
CA PHE A 329 4.26 30.16 24.00
C PHE A 329 4.81 30.19 25.44
N ARG A 330 4.50 29.20 26.27
CA ARG A 330 4.99 29.14 27.65
C ARG A 330 6.52 29.13 27.73
N LYS A 331 7.20 28.30 26.93
CA LYS A 331 8.65 28.15 26.95
C LYS A 331 9.39 29.42 26.52
N GLN A 332 8.87 30.12 25.52
CA GLN A 332 9.44 31.39 25.05
C GLN A 332 9.33 32.52 26.09
N TYR A 333 8.29 32.51 26.94
CA TYR A 333 8.01 33.56 27.91
C TYR A 333 8.22 33.14 29.37
N GLU A 334 8.89 32.02 29.61
CA GLU A 334 9.05 31.42 30.94
C GLU A 334 9.73 32.38 31.92
N ASP A 335 10.83 33.04 31.51
CA ASP A 335 11.58 34.01 32.33
C ASP A 335 10.84 35.35 32.56
N GLN A 336 9.76 35.61 31.83
CA GLN A 336 9.00 36.86 31.92
C GLN A 336 7.68 36.72 32.68
N LEU A 337 7.15 35.49 32.78
CA LEU A 337 5.85 35.17 33.36
C LEU A 337 5.94 34.41 34.69
N ASN A 338 7.06 33.72 34.96
CA ASN A 338 7.43 33.21 36.28
C ASN A 338 8.22 34.25 37.08
#